data_AF-A0A942RL37-F1
#
_entry.id   AF-A0A942RL37-F1
#
_cell.length_a   1.000
_cell.length_b   1.000
_cell.length_c   1.000
_cell.angle_alpha   90.00
_cell.angle_beta   90.00
_cell.angle_gamma   90.00
#
_symmetry.space_group_name_H-M   'P 1'
#
loop_
_entity.id
_entity.type
_entity.pdbx_description
1 polymer ?
#
loop_
_entity_poly.entity_id
_entity_poly.type
_entity_poly.pdbx_seq_one_letter_code
_entity_poly.pdbx_strand_id
1 'polypeptide(L)'
;MDWQVEYYKKENGNIPVFDYLLSLDAKMRAKAFNEIELLEKHGLELREPYIKPIKGKQYKGLFELRVKFASDISRIFYFTYRQKTFVLLHGFTKKTEKTPQRELERALRYKEDYERRCEDE
;
A
#
# COMPACT_ATOMS: atom_id res chain seq x y z
N MET A 1 6.10 -15.62 14.08
CA MET A 1 5.39 -15.75 12.79
C MET A 1 5.13 -14.35 12.32
N ASP A 2 5.97 -13.92 11.39
CA ASP A 2 5.92 -12.59 10.79
C ASP A 2 4.69 -12.50 9.88
N TRP A 3 4.24 -11.28 9.59
CA TRP A 3 3.22 -11.05 8.57
C TRP A 3 3.83 -11.30 7.20
N GLN A 4 3.02 -11.57 6.19
CA GLN A 4 3.49 -11.68 4.81
C GLN A 4 3.09 -10.44 4.02
N VAL A 5 3.95 -10.03 3.09
CA VAL A 5 3.64 -8.96 2.14
C VAL A 5 3.53 -9.53 0.73
N GLU A 6 2.36 -9.36 0.14
CA GLU A 6 2.07 -9.66 -1.26
C GLU A 6 1.89 -8.36 -2.05
N TYR A 7 2.09 -8.46 -3.36
CA TYR A 7 1.96 -7.33 -4.27
C TYR A 7 0.81 -7.59 -5.23
N TYR A 8 -0.13 -6.65 -5.29
CA TYR A 8 -1.22 -6.70 -6.26
C TYR A 8 -0.66 -6.74 -7.69
N LYS A 9 -1.04 -7.79 -8.42
CA LYS A 9 -0.70 -8.00 -9.83
C LYS A 9 -1.97 -7.89 -10.66
N LYS A 10 -1.97 -7.01 -11.66
CA LYS A 10 -3.06 -6.87 -12.64
C LYS A 10 -3.14 -8.11 -13.53
N GLU A 11 -4.27 -8.30 -14.22
CA GLU A 11 -4.46 -9.39 -15.20
C GLU A 11 -3.39 -9.38 -16.31
N ASN A 12 -2.93 -8.20 -16.73
CA ASN A 12 -1.87 -8.06 -17.72
C ASN A 12 -0.45 -8.33 -17.17
N GLY A 13 -0.33 -8.69 -15.90
CA GLY A 13 0.92 -9.02 -15.23
C GLY A 13 1.64 -7.86 -14.55
N ASN A 14 1.21 -6.62 -14.76
CA ASN A 14 1.86 -5.45 -14.14
C ASN A 14 1.60 -5.39 -12.63
N ILE A 15 2.62 -4.99 -11.88
CA ILE A 15 2.57 -4.84 -10.41
C ILE A 15 2.67 -3.34 -10.08
N PRO A 16 1.56 -2.63 -9.87
CA PRO A 16 1.55 -1.16 -9.85
C PRO A 16 2.38 -0.54 -8.73
N VAL A 17 2.46 -1.20 -7.58
CA VAL A 17 3.33 -0.74 -6.49
C VAL A 17 4.81 -0.90 -6.84
N PHE A 18 5.20 -1.92 -7.60
CA PHE A 18 6.58 -2.10 -8.03
C PHE A 18 6.97 -1.06 -9.09
N ASP A 19 6.09 -0.80 -10.07
CA ASP A 19 6.26 0.30 -11.04
C ASP A 19 6.50 1.63 -10.32
N TYR A 20 5.73 1.90 -9.26
CA TYR A 20 5.90 3.09 -8.44
C TYR A 20 7.23 3.10 -7.69
N LEU A 21 7.57 2.02 -6.96
CA LEU A 21 8.81 1.92 -6.20
C LEU A 21 10.04 2.10 -7.08
N LEU A 22 10.01 1.58 -8.31
CA LEU A 22 11.09 1.74 -9.28
C LEU A 22 11.18 3.16 -9.86
N SER A 23 10.08 3.92 -9.86
CA SER A 23 10.07 5.34 -10.29
C SER A 23 10.69 6.30 -9.26
N LEU A 24 10.86 5.88 -8.01
CA LEU A 24 11.43 6.69 -6.94
C LEU A 24 12.96 6.83 -7.09
N ASP A 25 13.50 7.95 -6.60
CA ASP A 25 14.95 8.07 -6.43
C ASP A 25 15.48 7.02 -5.44
N ALA A 26 16.79 6.75 -5.50
CA ALA A 26 17.40 5.68 -4.73
C ALA A 26 17.18 5.79 -3.20
N LYS A 27 17.17 7.01 -2.64
CA LYS A 27 17.02 7.22 -1.20
C LYS A 27 15.57 7.02 -0.78
N MET A 28 14.63 7.60 -1.52
CA MET A 28 13.21 7.43 -1.24
C MET A 28 12.75 5.99 -1.46
N ARG A 29 13.28 5.31 -2.48
CA ARG A 29 13.06 3.88 -2.72
C ARG A 29 13.56 3.02 -1.56
N ALA A 30 14.79 3.25 -1.10
CA ALA A 30 15.34 2.53 0.06
C ALA A 30 14.48 2.76 1.31
N LYS A 31 14.03 4.00 1.55
CA LYS A 31 13.12 4.31 2.64
C LYS A 31 11.78 3.59 2.49
N ALA A 32 11.21 3.52 1.30
CA ALA A 32 9.97 2.80 1.04
C ALA A 32 10.08 1.29 1.35
N PHE A 33 11.18 0.64 0.94
CA PHE A 33 11.42 -0.77 1.27
C PHE A 33 11.56 -0.99 2.79
N ASN A 34 12.28 -0.10 3.49
CA ASN A 34 12.38 -0.18 4.94
C ASN A 34 11.02 -0.06 5.66
N GLU A 35 10.12 0.81 5.17
CA GLU A 35 8.76 0.90 5.73
C GLU A 35 7.92 -0.36 5.45
N ILE A 36 8.13 -1.01 4.31
CA ILE A 36 7.46 -2.29 3.98
C ILE A 36 7.98 -3.40 4.91
N GLU A 37 9.29 -3.47 5.16
CA GLU A 37 9.88 -4.41 6.12
C GLU A 37 9.35 -4.18 7.55
N LEU A 38 9.19 -2.92 7.96
CA LEU A 38 8.57 -2.59 9.26
C LEU A 38 7.13 -3.08 9.33
N LEU A 39 6.35 -2.94 8.25
CA LEU A 39 4.98 -3.45 8.17
C LEU A 39 4.94 -4.97 8.31
N GLU A 40 5.85 -5.68 7.63
CA GLU A 40 5.97 -7.14 7.69
C GLU A 40 6.34 -7.62 9.12
N LYS A 41 7.31 -6.95 9.74
CA LYS A 41 7.83 -7.31 11.07
C LYS A 41 6.84 -7.02 12.19
N HIS A 42 6.19 -5.86 12.15
CA HIS A 42 5.33 -5.39 13.25
C HIS A 42 3.85 -5.66 13.02
N GLY A 43 3.43 -5.95 11.79
CA GLY A 43 2.05 -6.33 11.53
C GLY A 43 1.04 -5.26 11.92
N LEU A 44 -0.04 -5.73 12.56
CA LEU A 44 -1.09 -4.86 13.12
C LEU A 44 -0.63 -4.02 14.32
N GLU A 45 0.54 -4.30 14.89
CA GLU A 45 1.11 -3.48 15.97
C GLU A 45 1.79 -2.22 15.44
N LEU A 46 2.09 -2.15 14.13
CA LEU A 46 2.56 -0.93 13.50
C LEU A 46 1.45 0.11 13.54
N ARG A 47 1.72 1.30 14.09
CA ARG A 47 0.72 2.37 14.29
C ARG A 47 1.16 3.68 13.63
N GLU A 48 0.40 4.75 13.84
CA GLU A 48 0.84 6.10 13.49
C GLU A 48 2.20 6.42 14.14
N PRO A 49 3.12 7.11 13.45
CA PRO A 49 2.91 7.82 12.17
C PRO A 49 3.12 6.97 10.91
N TYR A 50 3.43 5.68 11.03
CA TYR A 50 3.83 4.81 9.91
C TYR A 50 2.65 4.35 9.05
N ILE A 51 1.52 4.00 9.65
CA ILE A 51 0.32 3.60 8.92
C ILE A 51 -0.86 4.48 9.28
N LYS A 52 -1.85 4.55 8.41
CA LYS A 52 -3.12 5.23 8.70
C LYS A 52 -4.29 4.58 7.95
N PRO A 53 -5.42 4.30 8.63
CA PRO A 53 -6.63 3.84 7.94
C PRO A 53 -7.23 4.94 7.06
N ILE A 54 -7.74 4.55 5.90
CA ILE A 54 -8.47 5.45 5.01
C ILE A 54 -9.89 5.68 5.55
N LYS A 55 -10.30 6.94 5.63
CA LYS A 55 -11.63 7.32 6.11
C LYS A 55 -12.66 7.19 4.99
N GLY A 56 -13.85 6.68 5.32
CA GLY A 56 -14.98 6.53 4.42
C GLY A 56 -15.52 5.10 4.43
N LYS A 57 -16.84 4.93 4.39
CA LYS A 57 -17.48 3.60 4.50
C LYS A 57 -17.04 2.68 3.37
N GLN A 58 -16.88 3.21 2.16
CA GLN A 58 -16.44 2.48 0.97
C GLN A 58 -14.96 2.07 1.02
N TYR A 59 -14.14 2.69 1.88
CA TYR A 59 -12.70 2.38 2.01
C TYR A 59 -12.40 1.54 3.24
N LYS A 60 -13.42 0.86 3.80
CA LYS A 60 -13.25 0.01 4.99
C LYS A 60 -12.19 -1.07 4.72
N GLY A 61 -11.21 -1.16 5.62
CA GLY A 61 -10.10 -2.11 5.52
C GLY A 61 -8.96 -1.66 4.61
N LEU A 62 -9.04 -0.47 4.00
CA LEU A 62 -7.96 0.14 3.25
C LEU A 62 -7.08 1.03 4.15
N PHE A 63 -5.78 0.92 4.00
CA PHE A 63 -4.77 1.64 4.78
C PHE A 63 -3.75 2.31 3.86
N GLU A 64 -3.11 3.38 4.33
CA GLU A 64 -1.90 3.95 3.73
C GLU A 64 -0.68 3.68 4.63
N LEU A 65 0.38 3.12 4.04
CA LEU A 65 1.73 3.13 4.57
C LEU A 65 2.38 4.48 4.22
N ARG A 66 2.96 5.14 5.22
CA ARG A 66 3.45 6.51 5.16
C ARG A 66 4.97 6.51 5.07
N VAL A 67 5.46 6.72 3.85
CA VAL A 67 6.89 6.87 3.58
C VAL A 67 7.24 8.36 3.54
N LYS A 68 8.17 8.79 4.39
CA LYS A 68 8.68 10.16 4.39
C LYS A 68 10.20 10.14 4.42
N PHE A 69 10.82 10.89 3.50
CA PHE A 69 12.24 11.12 3.48
C PHE A 69 12.50 12.60 3.16
N ALA A 70 13.16 13.32 4.07
CA ALA A 70 13.29 14.78 3.98
C ALA A 70 11.93 15.47 3.72
N SER A 71 11.84 16.25 2.63
CA SER A 71 10.61 16.91 2.17
C SER A 71 9.68 16.00 1.37
N ASP A 72 10.17 14.85 0.90
CA ASP A 72 9.41 13.96 0.02
C ASP A 72 8.47 13.05 0.81
N ILE A 73 7.24 12.96 0.30
CA ILE A 73 6.14 12.25 0.95
C ILE A 73 5.56 11.28 -0.06
N SER A 74 5.69 9.98 0.21
CA SER A 74 5.04 8.92 -0.56
C SER A 74 4.03 8.17 0.28
N ARG A 75 3.00 7.65 -0.36
CA ARG A 75 2.02 6.76 0.26
C ARG A 75 1.91 5.49 -0.56
N ILE A 76 1.80 4.36 0.12
CA ILE A 76 1.52 3.07 -0.49
C ILE A 76 0.22 2.57 0.12
N PHE A 77 -0.78 2.30 -0.71
CA PHE A 77 -2.03 1.73 -0.23
C PHE A 77 -1.91 0.22 -0.09
N TYR A 78 -2.52 -0.30 0.96
CA TYR A 78 -2.60 -1.73 1.20
C TYR A 78 -3.86 -2.08 1.96
N PHE A 79 -4.16 -3.37 2.02
CA PHE A 79 -5.18 -3.91 2.90
C PHE A 79 -4.69 -5.24 3.49
N THR A 80 -5.36 -5.69 4.55
CA THR A 80 -5.11 -7.01 5.13
C THR A 80 -6.00 -8.05 4.46
N TYR A 81 -5.41 -9.16 4.07
CA TYR A 81 -6.08 -10.35 3.54
C TYR A 81 -5.90 -11.54 4.51
N ARG A 82 -6.43 -12.72 4.13
CA ARG A 82 -6.41 -13.95 4.93
C ARG A 82 -4.99 -14.31 5.38
N GLN A 83 -4.88 -15.16 6.41
CA GLN A 83 -3.61 -15.77 6.86
C GLN A 83 -2.46 -14.79 7.22
N LYS A 84 -2.77 -13.59 7.73
CA LYS A 84 -1.79 -12.55 8.09
C LYS A 84 -1.00 -12.00 6.89
N THR A 85 -1.70 -11.81 5.77
CA THR A 85 -1.13 -11.21 4.57
C THR A 85 -1.51 -9.74 4.44
N PHE A 86 -0.56 -8.87 4.12
CA PHE A 86 -0.82 -7.53 3.60
C PHE A 86 -0.64 -7.52 2.10
N VAL A 87 -1.61 -6.97 1.38
CA VAL A 87 -1.55 -6.84 -0.08
C VAL A 87 -1.30 -5.38 -0.44
N LEU A 88 -0.10 -5.07 -0.97
CA LEU A 88 0.26 -3.74 -1.44
C LEU A 88 -0.32 -3.49 -2.83
N LEU A 89 -1.05 -2.39 -2.99
CA LEU A 89 -1.84 -2.10 -4.19
C LEU A 89 -1.09 -1.24 -5.19
N HIS A 90 -0.83 0.01 -4.81
CA HIS A 90 -0.06 0.98 -5.58
C HIS A 90 0.43 2.09 -4.66
N GLY A 91 1.42 2.86 -5.12
CA GLY A 91 1.88 4.06 -4.42
C GLY A 91 1.81 5.32 -5.27
N PHE A 92 1.94 6.46 -4.61
CA PHE A 92 2.00 7.76 -5.25
C PHE A 92 2.80 8.78 -4.41
N THR A 93 3.43 9.73 -5.08
CA THR A 93 4.08 10.88 -4.43
C THR A 93 3.04 11.93 -4.12
N LYS A 94 2.91 12.29 -2.85
CA LYS A 94 1.92 13.21 -2.35
C LYS A 94 2.42 14.64 -2.52
N LYS A 95 1.72 15.42 -3.35
CA LYS A 95 2.00 16.84 -3.62
C LYS A 95 1.08 17.80 -2.85
N THR A 96 0.04 17.28 -2.22
CA THR A 96 -1.00 18.05 -1.52
C THR A 96 -1.25 17.44 -0.13
N GLU A 97 -1.84 18.21 0.80
CA GLU A 97 -2.08 17.72 2.16
C GLU A 97 -3.10 16.57 2.22
N LYS A 98 -4.13 16.62 1.37
CA LYS A 98 -5.15 15.58 1.26
C LYS A 98 -4.73 14.51 0.25
N THR A 99 -5.07 13.26 0.55
CA THR A 99 -4.87 12.16 -0.39
C THR A 99 -5.85 12.33 -1.56
N PRO A 100 -5.37 12.42 -2.82
CA PRO A 100 -6.26 12.70 -3.95
C PRO A 100 -7.29 11.58 -4.15
N GLN A 101 -8.55 11.96 -4.42
CA GLN A 101 -9.66 11.01 -4.55
C GLN A 101 -9.40 9.93 -5.61
N ARG A 102 -8.81 10.31 -6.76
CA ARG A 102 -8.44 9.37 -7.83
C ARG A 102 -7.55 8.22 -7.37
N GLU A 103 -6.66 8.48 -6.40
CA GLU A 103 -5.74 7.47 -5.87
C GLU A 103 -6.49 6.51 -4.95
N LEU A 104 -7.43 7.03 -4.14
CA LEU A 104 -8.30 6.22 -3.30
C LEU A 104 -9.21 5.30 -4.13
N GLU A 105 -9.82 5.83 -5.19
CA GLU A 105 -10.64 5.06 -6.12
C GLU A 105 -9.83 3.99 -6.85
N ARG A 106 -8.60 4.32 -7.24
CA ARG A 106 -7.68 3.33 -7.83
C ARG A 106 -7.32 2.22 -6.86
N ALA A 107 -7.07 2.55 -5.59
CA ALA A 107 -6.79 1.56 -4.55
C ALA A 107 -8.00 0.66 -4.32
N LEU A 108 -9.20 1.23 -4.21
CA LEU A 108 -10.43 0.47 -4.05
C LEU A 108 -10.64 -0.52 -5.20
N ARG A 109 -10.50 -0.08 -6.46
CA ARG A 109 -10.60 -0.97 -7.64
C ARG A 109 -9.61 -2.13 -7.60
N TYR A 110 -8.36 -1.88 -7.19
CA TYR A 110 -7.35 -2.95 -7.11
C TYR A 110 -7.63 -3.92 -5.96
N LYS A 111 -8.14 -3.44 -4.83
CA LYS A 111 -8.58 -4.28 -3.72
C LYS A 111 -9.74 -5.19 -4.16
N GLU A 112 -10.78 -4.63 -4.78
CA GLU A 112 -11.95 -5.38 -5.26
C GLU A 112 -11.55 -6.41 -6.33
N ASP A 113 -10.68 -6.05 -7.27
CA ASP A 113 -10.17 -6.99 -8.27
C ASP A 113 -9.37 -8.14 -7.64
N TYR A 114 -8.53 -7.84 -6.65
CA TYR A 114 -7.78 -8.87 -5.93
C TYR A 114 -8.71 -9.83 -5.19
N GLU A 115 -9.64 -9.30 -4.41
CA GLU A 115 -10.59 -10.09 -3.62
C GLU A 115 -11.43 -11.00 -4.52
N ARG A 116 -11.97 -10.47 -5.63
CA ARG A 116 -12.70 -11.26 -6.63
C ARG A 116 -11.89 -12.45 -7.14
N ARG A 117 -10.64 -12.22 -7.56
CA ARG A 117 -9.80 -13.28 -8.15
C ARG A 117 -9.36 -14.34 -7.14
N CYS A 118 -9.18 -13.98 -5.87
CA CYS A 118 -8.85 -14.94 -4.81
C CYS A 118 -10.08 -15.67 -4.23
N GLU A 119 -11.30 -15.21 -4.52
CA GLU A 119 -12.54 -15.94 -4.20
C GLU A 119 -12.91 -16.97 -5.26
N ASP A 120 -12.46 -16.76 -6.50
CA ASP A 120 -12.64 -17.67 -7.65
C ASP A 120 -11.60 -18.83 -7.68
N GLU A 121 -10.63 -18.84 -6.75
CA GLU A 121 -9.59 -19.88 -6.54
C GLU A 121 -9.93 -20.83 -5.38
#